data_AF-A0A7S7NSL3-F1
#
_entry.id   AF-A0A7S7NSL3-F1
#
_cell.length_a   1.000
_cell.length_b   1.000
_cell.length_c   1.000
_cell.angle_alpha   90.00
_cell.angle_beta   90.00
_cell.angle_gamma   90.00
#
_symmetry.space_group_name_H-M   'P 1'
#
loop_
_entity.id
_entity.type
_entity.pdbx_description
1 polymer ?
#
loop_
_entity_poly.entity_id
_entity_poly.type
_entity_poly.pdbx_seq_one_letter_code
_entity_poly.pdbx_strand_id
1 'polypeptide(L)'
;MPKSTKILAVVDDLFFVVKINDAAKRAGLTCEFLKSEKDVLEKSVAEQPLLVILDLNAHSVNAVSVITNFKAIEDLKRVSLIGFVSHVQGELKQQAQDAGANMVLARSAFSTNLPQILKRHTGSM
;
A
#
# COMPACT_ATOMS: atom_id res chain seq x y z
N MET A 1 -10.44 19.33 -4.75
CA MET A 1 -11.08 17.99 -4.67
C MET A 1 -11.04 17.54 -3.22
N PRO A 2 -12.13 16.98 -2.66
CA PRO A 2 -12.08 16.39 -1.33
C PRO A 2 -11.03 15.28 -1.31
N LYS A 3 -10.28 15.21 -0.21
CA LYS A 3 -9.20 14.22 -0.03
C LYS A 3 -9.84 12.85 0.17
N SER A 4 -9.42 11.85 -0.62
CA SER A 4 -9.91 10.47 -0.48
C SER A 4 -9.65 9.94 0.94
N THR A 5 -10.59 9.18 1.48
CA THR A 5 -10.49 8.53 2.80
C THR A 5 -10.30 7.01 2.68
N LYS A 6 -10.08 6.52 1.46
CA LYS A 6 -9.95 5.09 1.18
C LYS A 6 -8.49 4.67 1.02
N ILE A 7 -8.16 3.51 1.56
CA ILE A 7 -6.92 2.78 1.36
C ILE A 7 -7.26 1.51 0.57
N LEU A 8 -6.45 1.19 -0.44
CA LEU A 8 -6.45 -0.13 -1.06
C LEU A 8 -5.24 -0.91 -0.56
N ALA A 9 -5.42 -2.18 -0.24
CA ALA A 9 -4.35 -3.01 0.28
C ALA A 9 -4.32 -4.38 -0.40
N VAL A 10 -3.12 -4.89 -0.69
CA VAL A 10 -2.91 -6.30 -1.07
C VAL A 10 -2.05 -6.94 -0.02
N VAL A 11 -2.68 -7.76 0.82
CA VAL A 11 -2.05 -8.39 1.98
C VAL A 11 -2.72 -9.73 2.20
N ASP A 12 -1.93 -10.80 2.19
CA ASP A 12 -2.43 -12.16 2.43
C ASP A 12 -2.34 -12.56 3.92
N ASP A 13 -1.43 -11.94 4.68
CA ASP A 13 -1.25 -12.19 6.11
C ASP A 13 -2.39 -11.57 6.93
N LEU A 14 -3.22 -12.42 7.54
CA LEU A 14 -4.38 -12.01 8.34
C LEU A 14 -4.01 -11.10 9.52
N PHE A 15 -2.83 -11.27 10.12
CA PHE A 15 -2.38 -10.40 11.21
C PHE A 15 -2.20 -8.96 10.73
N PHE A 16 -1.66 -8.78 9.52
CA PHE A 16 -1.52 -7.45 8.92
C PHE A 16 -2.85 -6.91 8.39
N VAL A 17 -3.73 -7.76 7.87
CA VAL A 17 -5.11 -7.37 7.51
C VAL A 17 -5.81 -6.71 8.70
N VAL A 18 -5.83 -7.38 9.86
CA VAL A 18 -6.46 -6.85 11.08
C VAL A 18 -5.79 -5.55 11.52
N LYS A 19 -4.45 -5.51 11.58
CA LYS A 19 -3.71 -4.30 12.00
C LYS A 19 -3.96 -3.09 11.10
N ILE A 20 -3.94 -3.28 9.78
CA ILE A 20 -4.18 -2.23 8.79
C ILE A 20 -5.59 -1.70 8.93
N ASN A 21 -6.58 -2.60 9.01
CA ASN A 21 -7.97 -2.22 9.13
C ASN A 21 -8.24 -1.43 10.43
N ASP A 22 -7.72 -1.90 11.56
CA ASP A 22 -7.86 -1.23 12.85
C ASP A 22 -7.19 0.15 12.86
N ALA A 23 -5.99 0.27 12.27
CA ALA A 23 -5.30 1.55 12.17
C ALA A 23 -6.03 2.53 11.25
N ALA A 24 -6.55 2.06 10.11
CA ALA A 24 -7.36 2.85 9.19
C ALA A 24 -8.62 3.37 9.89
N LYS A 25 -9.36 2.50 10.57
CA LYS A 25 -10.58 2.87 11.31
C LYS A 25 -10.31 3.93 12.37
N ARG A 26 -9.23 3.80 13.15
CA ARG A 26 -8.82 4.81 14.16
C ARG A 26 -8.47 6.15 13.52
N ALA A 27 -7.98 6.15 12.29
CA ALA A 27 -7.68 7.36 11.53
C ALA A 27 -8.89 7.93 10.75
N GLY A 28 -10.09 7.34 10.90
CA GLY A 28 -11.28 7.75 10.14
C GLY A 28 -11.24 7.35 8.66
N LEU A 29 -10.42 6.35 8.31
CA LEU A 29 -10.22 5.84 6.96
C LEU A 29 -10.93 4.49 6.78
N THR A 30 -11.22 4.15 5.53
CA THR A 30 -11.67 2.80 5.15
C THR A 30 -10.55 2.07 4.41
N CYS A 31 -10.46 0.76 4.59
CA CYS A 31 -9.48 -0.07 3.90
C CYS A 31 -10.19 -1.20 3.17
N GLU A 32 -9.87 -1.37 1.89
CA GLU A 32 -10.35 -2.46 1.05
C GLU A 32 -9.19 -3.38 0.68
N PHE A 33 -9.36 -4.68 0.88
CA PHE A 33 -8.33 -5.68 0.61
C PHE A 33 -8.60 -6.37 -0.73
N LEU A 34 -7.64 -6.30 -1.63
CA LEU A 34 -7.71 -6.82 -2.99
C LEU A 34 -6.74 -7.99 -3.14
N LYS A 35 -7.04 -8.88 -4.10
CA LYS A 35 -6.30 -10.14 -4.33
C LYS A 35 -5.87 -10.33 -5.78
N SER A 36 -6.00 -9.31 -6.62
CA SER A 36 -5.56 -9.39 -8.01
C SER A 36 -4.94 -8.07 -8.44
N GLU A 37 -3.94 -8.15 -9.31
CA GLU A 37 -3.30 -6.97 -9.91
C GLU A 37 -4.31 -6.13 -10.70
N LYS A 38 -5.18 -6.79 -11.46
CA LYS A 38 -6.24 -6.12 -12.23
C LYS A 38 -7.12 -5.25 -11.34
N ASP A 39 -7.63 -5.80 -10.24
CA ASP A 39 -8.52 -5.06 -9.35
C ASP A 39 -7.79 -3.87 -8.70
N VAL A 40 -6.52 -4.04 -8.35
CA VAL A 40 -5.70 -2.96 -7.77
C VAL A 40 -5.56 -1.81 -8.75
N LEU A 41 -5.22 -2.09 -10.01
CA LEU A 41 -5.04 -1.05 -11.03
C LEU A 41 -6.38 -0.37 -11.36
N GLU A 42 -7.42 -1.14 -11.67
CA GLU A 42 -8.74 -0.61 -12.06
C GLU A 42 -9.37 0.23 -10.95
N LYS A 43 -9.37 -0.27 -9.71
CA LYS A 43 -9.92 0.48 -8.56
C LYS A 43 -9.08 1.69 -8.21
N SER A 44 -7.75 1.62 -8.35
CA SER A 44 -6.91 2.78 -8.09
C SER A 44 -7.21 3.91 -9.07
N VAL A 45 -7.40 3.59 -10.36
CA VAL A 45 -7.75 4.59 -11.38
C VAL A 45 -9.13 5.18 -11.09
N ALA A 46 -10.12 4.33 -10.85
CA ALA A 46 -11.50 4.73 -10.65
C ALA A 46 -11.73 5.52 -9.36
N GLU A 47 -11.08 5.13 -8.27
CA GLU A 47 -11.38 5.62 -6.92
C GLU A 47 -10.33 6.60 -6.36
N GLN A 48 -9.15 6.69 -6.99
CA GLN A 48 -8.06 7.58 -6.58
C GLN A 48 -7.82 7.54 -5.06
N PRO A 49 -7.44 6.37 -4.51
CA PRO A 49 -7.33 6.18 -3.07
C PRO A 49 -6.27 7.10 -2.46
N LEU A 50 -6.37 7.31 -1.16
CA LEU A 50 -5.39 8.07 -0.39
C LEU A 50 -3.99 7.42 -0.43
N LEU A 51 -3.98 6.09 -0.39
CA LEU A 51 -2.78 5.27 -0.25
C LEU A 51 -3.06 3.86 -0.75
N VAL A 52 -2.07 3.25 -1.40
CA VAL A 52 -2.02 1.82 -1.69
C VAL A 52 -0.96 1.16 -0.80
N ILE A 53 -1.32 0.08 -0.11
CA ILE A 53 -0.42 -0.71 0.73
C ILE A 53 -0.22 -2.08 0.09
N LEU A 54 1.04 -2.48 -0.09
CA LEU A 54 1.39 -3.74 -0.75
C LEU A 54 2.29 -4.59 0.16
N ASP A 55 1.84 -5.79 0.52
CA ASP A 55 2.75 -6.81 1.04
C ASP A 55 3.58 -7.34 -0.13
N LEU A 56 4.88 -7.07 -0.12
CA LEU A 56 5.78 -7.55 -1.17
C LEU A 56 5.90 -9.08 -1.18
N ASN A 57 5.45 -9.74 -0.12
CA ASN A 57 5.39 -11.19 0.01
C ASN A 57 3.98 -11.76 -0.15
N ALA A 58 3.02 -10.99 -0.66
CA ALA A 58 1.73 -11.54 -1.07
C ALA A 58 1.92 -12.60 -2.16
N HIS A 59 1.21 -13.72 -2.03
CA HIS A 59 1.13 -14.79 -3.01
C HIS A 59 0.02 -14.55 -4.04
N SER A 60 -0.95 -13.71 -3.70
CA SER A 60 -2.08 -13.37 -4.58
C SER A 60 -1.68 -12.57 -5.82
N VAL A 61 -0.53 -11.87 -5.80
CA VAL A 61 -0.05 -11.04 -6.92
C VAL A 61 1.47 -11.07 -7.04
N ASN A 62 2.03 -10.68 -8.19
CA ASN A 62 3.43 -10.30 -8.28
C ASN A 62 3.59 -8.83 -7.87
N ALA A 63 4.09 -8.58 -6.65
CA ALA A 63 4.15 -7.23 -6.10
C ALA A 63 5.01 -6.24 -6.91
N VAL A 64 6.14 -6.67 -7.47
CA VAL A 64 7.03 -5.79 -8.25
C VAL A 64 6.37 -5.41 -9.58
N SER A 65 5.70 -6.37 -10.23
CA SER A 65 4.91 -6.09 -11.44
C SER A 65 3.77 -5.12 -11.16
N VAL A 66 3.04 -5.30 -10.05
CA VAL A 66 1.98 -4.38 -9.61
C VAL A 66 2.53 -2.97 -9.45
N ILE A 67 3.67 -2.78 -8.77
CA ILE A 67 4.29 -1.46 -8.59
C ILE A 67 4.63 -0.83 -9.94
N THR A 68 5.29 -1.60 -10.82
CA THR A 68 5.72 -1.15 -12.14
C THR A 68 4.54 -0.68 -12.98
N ASN A 69 3.50 -1.50 -13.07
CA ASN A 69 2.30 -1.21 -13.86
C ASN A 69 1.48 -0.08 -13.24
N PHE A 70 1.42 0.00 -11.91
CA PHE A 70 0.79 1.11 -11.20
C PHE A 70 1.46 2.45 -11.53
N LYS A 71 2.80 2.50 -11.54
CA LYS A 71 3.56 3.73 -11.82
C LYS A 71 3.63 4.10 -13.30
N ALA A 72 3.33 3.16 -14.20
CA ALA A 72 3.19 3.42 -15.63
C ALA A 72 1.90 4.22 -15.97
N ILE A 73 0.89 4.23 -15.09
CA ILE A 73 -0.38 4.94 -15.30
C ILE A 73 -0.24 6.39 -14.81
N GLU A 74 -0.40 7.36 -15.70
CA GLU A 74 -0.22 8.79 -15.42
C GLU A 74 -1.10 9.28 -14.24
N ASP A 75 -2.37 8.86 -14.24
CA ASP A 75 -3.34 9.25 -13.21
C ASP A 75 -2.96 8.74 -11.81
N LEU A 76 -2.16 7.67 -11.72
CA LEU A 76 -1.77 7.06 -10.45
C LEU A 76 -0.43 7.57 -9.92
N LYS A 77 0.30 8.39 -10.67
CA LYS A 77 1.58 8.95 -10.21
C LYS A 77 1.46 9.77 -8.92
N ARG A 78 0.29 10.38 -8.70
CA ARG A 78 -0.04 11.17 -7.50
C ARG A 78 -0.46 10.31 -6.30
N VAL A 79 -0.84 9.06 -6.54
CA VAL A 79 -1.24 8.13 -5.48
C VAL A 79 0.00 7.49 -4.86
N SER A 80 0.10 7.58 -3.54
CA SER A 80 1.19 6.99 -2.77
C SER A 80 1.05 5.46 -2.77
N LEU A 81 2.15 4.75 -3.02
CA LEU A 81 2.24 3.30 -2.93
C LEU A 81 3.35 2.93 -1.95
N ILE A 82 2.99 2.26 -0.87
CA ILE A 82 3.92 1.80 0.17
C ILE A 82 3.98 0.27 0.15
N GLY A 83 5.19 -0.26 0.04
CA GLY A 83 5.48 -1.69 0.19
C GLY A 83 5.97 -2.05 1.60
N PHE A 84 5.69 -3.25 2.07
CA PHE A 84 6.40 -3.84 3.20
C PHE A 84 6.85 -5.27 2.94
N VAL A 85 7.94 -5.70 3.60
CA VAL A 85 8.63 -6.96 3.29
C VAL A 85 9.16 -7.66 4.55
N SER A 86 9.27 -8.99 4.52
CA SER A 86 9.98 -9.76 5.55
C SER A 86 11.44 -9.29 5.71
N HIS A 87 11.94 -9.35 6.95
CA HIS A 87 13.21 -8.76 7.42
C HIS A 87 14.51 -9.31 6.77
N VAL A 88 14.45 -10.09 5.69
CA VAL A 88 15.65 -10.73 5.08
C VAL A 88 15.70 -10.63 3.55
N GLN A 89 14.82 -9.86 2.93
CA GLN A 89 14.72 -9.79 1.46
C GLN A 89 15.18 -8.43 0.94
N GLY A 90 16.48 -8.16 1.08
CA GLY A 90 17.11 -6.91 0.64
C GLY A 90 16.98 -6.68 -0.87
N GLU A 91 17.12 -7.74 -1.67
CA GLU A 91 16.94 -7.67 -3.12
C GLU A 91 15.50 -7.31 -3.50
N LEU A 92 14.50 -7.98 -2.92
CA LEU A 92 13.09 -7.68 -3.17
C LEU A 92 12.72 -6.26 -2.76
N LYS A 93 13.29 -5.78 -1.65
CA LYS A 93 13.15 -4.38 -1.23
C LYS A 93 13.69 -3.44 -2.32
N GLN A 94 14.89 -3.70 -2.82
CA GLN A 94 15.51 -2.88 -3.86
C GLN A 94 14.69 -2.91 -5.15
N GLN A 95 14.27 -4.09 -5.61
CA GLN A 95 13.42 -4.25 -6.79
C GLN A 95 12.12 -3.46 -6.69
N ALA A 96 11.46 -3.47 -5.53
CA ALA A 96 10.24 -2.70 -5.32
C ALA A 96 10.50 -1.17 -5.33
N GLN A 97 11.64 -0.72 -4.80
CA GLN A 97 12.05 0.68 -4.85
C GLN A 97 12.36 1.11 -6.29
N ASP A 98 13.10 0.30 -7.04
CA ASP A 98 13.46 0.54 -8.43
C ASP A 98 12.23 0.54 -9.35
N ALA A 99 11.23 -0.29 -9.06
CA ALA A 99 9.93 -0.28 -9.73
C ALA A 99 9.10 0.99 -9.44
N GLY A 100 9.50 1.79 -8.44
CA GLY A 100 8.90 3.09 -8.13
C GLY A 100 8.02 3.13 -6.89
N ALA A 101 8.11 2.15 -5.98
CA ALA A 101 7.41 2.25 -4.69
C ALA A 101 7.88 3.49 -3.92
N ASN A 102 6.93 4.28 -3.39
CA ASN A 102 7.26 5.53 -2.70
C ASN A 102 7.99 5.29 -1.38
N MET A 103 7.73 4.16 -0.73
CA MET A 103 8.42 3.73 0.48
C MET A 103 8.35 2.21 0.60
N VAL A 104 9.45 1.58 1.03
CA VAL A 104 9.48 0.15 1.33
C VAL A 104 10.06 -0.08 2.72
N LEU A 105 9.28 -0.74 3.59
CA LEU A 105 9.60 -0.93 5.01
C LEU A 105 9.73 -2.42 5.37
N ALA A 106 10.59 -2.73 6.34
CA ALA A 106 10.55 -4.03 6.99
C ALA A 106 9.23 -4.18 7.77
N ARG A 107 8.68 -5.40 7.86
CA ARG A 107 7.40 -5.69 8.56
C ARG A 107 7.30 -5.08 9.96
N SER A 108 8.34 -5.18 10.79
CA SER A 108 8.36 -4.59 12.13
C SER A 108 8.25 -3.07 12.08
N ALA A 109 9.06 -2.43 11.24
CA ALA A 109 9.03 -0.99 11.03
C ALA A 109 7.69 -0.52 10.45
N PHE A 110 7.11 -1.24 9.51
CA PHE A 110 5.77 -0.96 8.98
C PHE A 110 4.73 -1.03 10.09
N SER A 111 4.68 -2.13 10.84
CA SER A 111 3.70 -2.30 11.92
C SER A 111 3.82 -1.23 13.01
N THR A 112 5.04 -0.85 13.41
CA THR A 112 5.26 0.15 14.46
C THR A 112 4.88 1.55 13.98
N ASN A 113 5.20 1.89 12.73
CA ASN A 113 4.99 3.23 12.20
C ASN A 113 3.64 3.43 11.51
N LEU A 114 2.85 2.37 11.30
CA LEU A 114 1.57 2.42 10.59
C LEU A 114 0.64 3.56 11.05
N PRO A 115 0.40 3.81 12.35
CA PRO A 115 -0.43 4.94 12.78
C PRO A 115 0.11 6.29 12.32
N GLN A 116 1.43 6.50 12.39
CA GLN A 116 2.07 7.74 11.95
C GLN A 116 2.04 7.88 10.42
N ILE A 117 2.23 6.78 9.69
CA ILE A 117 2.13 6.75 8.22
C ILE A 117 0.74 7.23 7.80
N LEU A 118 -0.32 6.65 8.38
CA LEU A 118 -1.70 7.04 8.05
C LEU A 118 -1.98 8.50 8.42
N LYS A 119 -1.57 8.94 9.62
CA LYS A 119 -1.74 10.34 10.07
C LYS A 119 -1.07 11.35 9.12
N ARG A 120 0.14 11.06 8.62
CA ARG A 120 0.82 11.90 7.61
C ARG A 120 0.02 12.01 6.32
N HIS A 121 -0.57 10.90 5.87
CA HIS A 121 -1.37 10.90 4.65
C HIS A 121 -2.71 11.61 4.83
N THR A 122 -3.35 11.57 6.00
CA THR A 122 -4.57 12.37 6.24
C THR A 122 -4.29 13.87 6.33
N GLY A 123 -3.05 14.29 6.62
CA GLY A 123 -2.67 15.69 6.76
C GLY A 123 -3.07 16.30 8.11
N SER A 124 -3.47 15.45 9.06
CA SER A 124 -3.67 15.85 10.45
C SER A 124 -2.30 15.94 11.11
N MET A 125 -1.75 17.13 11.31
CA MET A 125 -0.62 17.33 12.24
C MET A 125 -1.14 17.36 13.68
#